data_AF-A0A3L6R086-F1
#
_entry.id   AF-A0A3L6R086-F1
#
_cell.length_a   1.000
_cell.length_b   1.000
_cell.length_c   1.000
_cell.angle_alpha   90.00
_cell.angle_beta   90.00
_cell.angle_gamma   90.00
#
_symmetry.space_group_name_H-M   'P 1'
#
loop_
_entity.id
_entity.type
_entity.pdbx_description
1 polymer ?
#
loop_
_entity_poly.entity_id
_entity_poly.type
_entity_poly.pdbx_seq_one_letter_code
_entity_poly.pdbx_strand_id
1 'polypeptide(L)'
;MAVLQLCVSRRGLVFQIFHADRVPGALRDFLACPDHRFLGVAVDGDVRRLAEDCGLAVANAVELRHVAVEVLARPELRGAGLKALTREVTGAHIDKPKRLTMSKWDERRLSMKQVRYACIDAFVSYGIGRLLLTGQCAEGAAASGATTISSSPFVASAVPVA
;
A
#
# COMPACT_ATOMS: atom_id res chain seq x y z
N MET A 1 9.45 1.83 14.40
CA MET A 1 8.63 3.06 14.53
C MET A 1 7.62 3.09 13.40
N ALA A 2 6.34 3.39 13.66
CA ALA A 2 5.27 3.24 12.66
C ALA A 2 4.67 4.60 12.23
N VAL A 3 4.83 4.93 10.94
CA VAL A 3 4.00 5.90 10.24
C VAL A 3 3.06 5.11 9.35
N LEU A 4 1.76 5.32 9.53
CA LEU A 4 0.73 4.69 8.72
C LEU A 4 0.43 5.58 7.51
N GLN A 5 0.49 5.01 6.31
CA GLN A 5 0.12 5.70 5.08
C GLN A 5 -1.06 5.00 4.41
N LEU A 6 -2.15 5.74 4.23
CA LEU A 6 -3.37 5.25 3.61
C LEU A 6 -3.65 6.05 2.35
N CYS A 7 -4.21 5.40 1.34
CA CYS A 7 -4.74 6.05 0.16
C CYS A 7 -6.09 5.47 -0.22
N VAL A 8 -7.06 6.35 -0.49
CA VAL A 8 -8.36 6.00 -1.05
C VAL A 8 -8.56 6.86 -2.27
N SER A 9 -8.50 6.24 -3.45
CA SER A 9 -8.66 6.94 -4.71
C SER A 9 -7.64 8.08 -4.86
N ARG A 10 -8.07 9.33 -4.65
CA ARG A 10 -7.22 10.53 -4.76
C ARG A 10 -6.89 11.19 -3.41
N ARG A 11 -7.26 10.56 -2.30
CA ARG A 11 -7.04 11.09 -0.95
C ARG A 11 -6.00 10.24 -0.24
N GLY A 12 -4.95 10.88 0.28
CA GLY A 12 -3.92 10.25 1.10
C GLY A 12 -4.03 10.68 2.55
N LEU A 13 -3.73 9.79 3.48
CA LEU A 13 -3.54 10.06 4.90
C LEU A 13 -2.15 9.58 5.30
N VAL A 14 -1.40 10.44 5.99
CA VAL A 14 -0.15 10.07 6.67
C VAL A 14 -0.37 10.30 8.15
N PHE A 15 -0.32 9.23 8.93
CA PHE A 15 -0.63 9.24 10.35
C PHE A 15 0.57 8.72 11.16
N GLN A 16 1.18 9.62 11.95
CA GLN A 16 2.32 9.29 12.81
C GLN A 16 1.84 8.58 14.08
N ILE A 17 1.51 7.28 13.98
CA ILE A 17 0.96 6.48 15.11
C ILE A 17 1.84 6.58 16.35
N PHE A 18 3.17 6.52 16.16
CA PHE A 18 4.12 6.56 17.27
C PHE A 18 4.00 7.82 18.15
N HIS A 19 3.58 8.96 17.58
CA HIS A 19 3.42 10.23 18.31
C HIS A 19 1.97 10.52 18.70
N ALA A 20 1.04 9.62 18.41
CA ALA A 20 -0.37 9.83 18.70
C ALA A 20 -0.70 9.41 20.13
N ASP A 21 -1.34 10.30 20.90
CA ASP A 21 -1.82 9.98 22.25
C ASP A 21 -2.83 8.81 22.23
N ARG A 22 -3.60 8.71 21.15
CA ARG A 22 -4.55 7.63 20.89
C ARG A 22 -4.75 7.43 19.41
N VAL A 23 -5.00 6.19 19.01
CA VAL A 23 -5.51 5.88 17.67
C VAL A 23 -7.02 6.11 17.64
N PRO A 24 -7.57 6.92 16.72
CA PRO A 24 -9.00 7.13 16.61
C PRO A 24 -9.76 5.82 16.40
N GLY A 25 -10.90 5.63 17.08
CA GLY A 25 -11.74 4.43 16.93
C GLY A 25 -12.15 4.19 15.47
N ALA A 26 -12.52 5.26 14.76
CA ALA A 26 -12.84 5.20 13.34
C ALA A 26 -11.69 4.60 12.49
N LEU A 27 -10.42 4.89 12.81
CA LEU A 27 -9.29 4.30 12.08
C LEU A 27 -9.11 2.82 12.43
N ARG A 28 -9.34 2.43 13.68
CA ARG A 28 -9.31 1.02 14.11
C ARG A 28 -10.40 0.21 13.40
N ASP A 29 -11.63 0.70 13.43
CA ASP A 29 -12.78 0.05 12.77
C ASP A 29 -12.56 -0.01 11.26
N PHE A 30 -11.97 1.05 10.70
CA PHE A 30 -11.60 1.11 9.30
C PHE A 30 -10.65 -0.04 8.91
N LEU A 31 -9.56 -0.23 9.68
CA LEU A 31 -8.54 -1.27 9.45
C LEU A 31 -9.08 -2.70 9.70
N ALA A 32 -10.00 -2.85 10.66
CA ALA A 32 -10.58 -4.13 11.05
C ALA A 32 -11.78 -4.57 10.18
N CYS A 33 -12.24 -3.74 9.24
CA CYS A 33 -13.36 -4.07 8.37
C CYS A 33 -12.92 -5.08 7.28
N PRO A 34 -13.53 -6.27 7.18
CA PRO A 34 -13.14 -7.29 6.21
C PRO A 34 -13.47 -6.93 4.76
N ASP A 35 -14.43 -6.03 4.55
CA ASP A 35 -14.81 -5.52 3.23
C ASP A 35 -13.77 -4.57 2.64
N HIS A 36 -12.88 -4.03 3.47
CA HIS A 36 -11.77 -3.20 3.04
C HIS A 36 -10.54 -4.05 2.78
N ARG A 37 -10.04 -4.04 1.54
CA ARG A 37 -8.73 -4.61 1.22
C ARG A 37 -7.63 -3.61 1.58
N PHE A 38 -6.43 -4.09 1.91
CA PHE A 38 -5.27 -3.26 2.21
C PHE A 38 -4.08 -3.74 1.37
N LEU A 39 -3.88 -3.08 0.24
CA LEU A 39 -2.92 -3.49 -0.79
C LEU A 39 -1.54 -2.88 -0.53
N GLY A 40 -0.52 -3.73 -0.46
CA GLY A 40 0.85 -3.30 -0.24
C GLY A 40 1.89 -4.31 -0.73
N VAL A 41 3.17 -3.92 -0.64
CA VAL A 41 4.30 -4.80 -0.90
C VAL A 41 4.98 -5.10 0.43
N ALA A 42 5.21 -6.38 0.72
CA ALA A 42 5.70 -6.87 2.01
C ALA A 42 4.75 -6.53 3.18
N VAL A 43 3.45 -6.58 2.91
CA VAL A 43 2.40 -6.13 3.83
C VAL A 43 2.28 -6.99 5.09
N ASP A 44 2.67 -8.26 5.06
CA ASP A 44 2.58 -9.15 6.23
C ASP A 44 3.41 -8.65 7.42
N GLY A 45 4.60 -8.10 7.14
CA GLY A 45 5.46 -7.52 8.17
C GLY A 45 4.86 -6.24 8.77
N ASP A 46 4.21 -5.44 7.93
CA ASP A 46 3.52 -4.22 8.32
C ASP A 46 2.31 -4.55 9.21
N VAL A 47 1.48 -5.54 8.83
CA VAL A 47 0.32 -6.01 9.60
C VAL A 47 0.75 -6.55 10.95
N ARG A 48 1.79 -7.39 10.97
CA ARG A 48 2.33 -7.95 12.21
C ARG A 48 2.75 -6.84 13.17
N ARG A 49 3.50 -5.84 12.69
CA ARG A 49 3.94 -4.72 13.53
C ARG A 49 2.80 -3.81 13.96
N LEU A 50 1.78 -3.59 13.13
CA LEU A 50 0.57 -2.87 13.54
C LEU A 50 -0.17 -3.61 14.66
N ALA A 51 -0.23 -4.94 14.62
CA ALA A 51 -0.84 -5.73 15.67
C ALA A 51 0.00 -5.72 16.96
N GLU A 52 1.30 -6.01 16.86
CA GLU A 52 2.22 -6.13 18.00
C GLU A 52 2.52 -4.79 18.66
N ASP A 53 2.82 -3.75 17.88
CA ASP A 53 3.30 -2.46 18.40
C ASP A 53 2.16 -1.47 18.67
N CYS A 54 1.04 -1.59 17.93
CA CYS A 54 -0.04 -0.59 17.95
C CYS A 54 -1.40 -1.18 18.38
N GLY A 55 -1.51 -2.49 18.54
CA GLY A 55 -2.78 -3.16 18.83
C GLY A 55 -3.83 -2.95 17.73
N LEU A 56 -3.41 -2.77 16.48
CA LEU A 56 -4.28 -2.53 15.32
C LEU A 56 -4.35 -3.78 14.45
N ALA A 57 -5.54 -4.36 14.35
CA ALA A 57 -5.81 -5.45 13.43
C ALA A 57 -6.06 -4.91 12.02
N VAL A 58 -5.50 -5.58 11.01
CA VAL A 58 -5.79 -5.34 9.60
C VAL A 58 -6.47 -6.59 9.05
N ALA A 59 -7.77 -6.51 8.78
CA ALA A 59 -8.57 -7.71 8.53
C ALA A 59 -8.27 -8.38 7.17
N ASN A 60 -7.90 -7.61 6.16
CA ASN A 60 -7.80 -8.09 4.79
C ASN A 60 -6.62 -7.42 4.05
N ALA A 61 -5.41 -7.79 4.46
CA ALA A 61 -4.19 -7.35 3.79
C ALA A 61 -3.91 -8.20 2.54
N VAL A 62 -3.49 -7.54 1.46
CA VAL A 62 -3.26 -8.16 0.15
C VAL A 62 -1.85 -7.85 -0.33
N GLU A 63 -1.05 -8.90 -0.50
CA GLU A 63 0.31 -8.82 -1.03
C GLU A 63 0.28 -8.64 -2.55
N LEU A 64 0.63 -7.44 -3.01
CA LEU A 64 0.62 -7.06 -4.43
C LEU A 64 1.54 -7.93 -5.29
N ARG A 65 2.65 -8.43 -4.74
CA ARG A 65 3.56 -9.32 -5.49
C ARG A 65 2.88 -10.62 -5.89
N HIS A 66 2.04 -11.19 -5.02
CA HIS A 66 1.31 -12.43 -5.34
C HIS A 66 0.26 -12.17 -6.41
N VAL A 67 -0.55 -11.11 -6.25
CA VAL A 67 -1.56 -10.71 -7.24
C VAL A 67 -0.91 -10.45 -8.61
N ALA A 68 0.23 -9.76 -8.64
CA ALA A 68 0.92 -9.47 -9.89
C ALA A 68 1.46 -10.72 -10.59
N VAL A 69 2.00 -11.69 -9.83
CA VAL A 69 2.47 -12.97 -10.39
C VAL A 69 1.31 -13.73 -11.04
N GLU A 70 0.17 -13.79 -10.38
CA GLU A 70 -1.02 -14.51 -10.86
C GLU A 70 -1.63 -13.83 -12.09
N VAL A 71 -1.89 -12.53 -12.01
CA VAL A 71 -2.59 -11.78 -13.07
C VAL A 71 -1.72 -11.60 -14.32
N LEU A 72 -0.40 -11.38 -14.16
CA LEU A 72 0.49 -11.14 -15.28
C LEU A 72 1.20 -12.40 -15.78
N ALA A 73 1.03 -13.55 -15.11
CA ALA A 73 1.76 -14.79 -15.38
C ALA A 73 3.30 -14.62 -15.40
N ARG A 74 3.83 -13.80 -14.48
CA ARG A 74 5.27 -13.45 -14.39
C ARG A 74 5.86 -13.78 -13.01
N PRO A 75 6.38 -15.02 -12.80
CA PRO A 75 6.91 -15.48 -11.52
C PRO A 75 8.06 -14.62 -10.96
N GLU A 76 8.82 -13.93 -11.81
CA GLU A 76 9.92 -13.06 -11.39
C GLU A 76 9.45 -11.86 -10.55
N LEU A 77 8.17 -11.50 -10.60
CA LEU A 77 7.59 -10.41 -9.81
C LEU A 77 7.45 -10.74 -8.32
N ARG A 78 7.66 -12.00 -7.92
CA ARG A 78 7.64 -12.43 -6.52
C ARG A 78 8.67 -11.70 -5.64
N GLY A 79 9.78 -11.28 -6.24
CA GLY A 79 10.83 -10.48 -5.58
C GLY A 79 10.73 -8.97 -5.83
N ALA A 80 9.73 -8.51 -6.60
CA ALA A 80 9.67 -7.13 -7.05
C ALA A 80 9.30 -6.16 -5.92
N GLY A 81 10.07 -5.08 -5.77
CA GLY A 81 9.69 -3.97 -4.93
C GLY A 81 8.61 -3.10 -5.59
N LEU A 82 7.99 -2.21 -4.80
CA LEU A 82 6.93 -1.30 -5.27
C LEU A 82 7.31 -0.49 -6.52
N LYS A 83 8.56 -0.04 -6.61
CA LYS A 83 9.08 0.68 -7.80
C LYS A 83 9.00 -0.17 -9.07
N ALA A 84 9.42 -1.43 -9.00
CA ALA A 84 9.38 -2.34 -10.13
C ALA A 84 7.93 -2.67 -10.50
N LEU A 85 7.08 -3.01 -9.53
CA LEU A 85 5.66 -3.28 -9.79
C LEU A 85 4.93 -2.08 -10.39
N THR A 86 5.24 -0.85 -9.95
CA THR A 86 4.65 0.37 -10.54
C THR A 86 4.97 0.46 -12.03
N ARG A 87 6.25 0.25 -12.39
CA ARG A 87 6.67 0.27 -13.78
C ARG A 87 5.99 -0.82 -14.60
N GLU A 88 5.97 -2.06 -14.11
CA GLU A 88 5.42 -3.20 -14.86
C GLU A 88 3.90 -3.09 -15.04
N VAL A 89 3.17 -2.60 -14.04
CA VAL A 89 1.69 -2.59 -14.06
C VAL A 89 1.13 -1.30 -14.66
N THR A 90 1.75 -0.15 -14.39
CA THR A 90 1.21 1.17 -14.78
C THR A 90 2.04 1.88 -15.85
N GLY A 91 3.24 1.38 -16.19
CA GLY A 91 4.20 2.08 -17.04
C GLY A 91 4.81 3.34 -16.40
N ALA A 92 4.42 3.69 -15.17
CA ALA A 92 4.87 4.91 -14.51
C ALA A 92 6.20 4.68 -13.79
N HIS A 93 6.97 5.76 -13.67
CA HIS A 93 8.24 5.75 -12.97
C HIS A 93 8.10 6.49 -11.65
N ILE A 94 8.49 5.83 -10.55
CA ILE A 94 8.61 6.47 -9.24
C ILE A 94 10.05 6.49 -8.77
N ASP A 95 10.43 7.61 -8.19
CA ASP A 95 11.69 7.77 -7.51
C ASP A 95 11.54 7.46 -6.03
N LYS A 96 12.37 6.54 -5.57
CA LYS A 96 12.50 6.19 -4.15
C LYS A 96 13.93 6.52 -3.68
N PRO A 97 14.28 7.81 -3.54
CA PRO A 97 15.65 8.18 -3.21
C PRO A 97 15.98 7.71 -1.79
N LYS A 98 17.11 7.01 -1.62
CA LYS A 98 17.53 6.40 -0.35
C LYS A 98 17.50 7.38 0.83
N ARG A 99 17.88 8.64 0.59
CA ARG A 99 17.82 9.72 1.59
C ARG A 99 16.43 9.95 2.19
N LEU A 100 15.34 9.65 1.47
CA LEU A 100 13.97 9.75 1.97
C LEU A 100 13.52 8.41 2.56
N THR A 101 13.84 7.30 1.90
CA THR A 101 13.45 5.97 2.37
C THR A 101 14.07 5.64 3.73
N MET A 102 15.28 6.14 3.98
CA MET A 102 16.05 5.98 5.23
C MET A 102 16.15 7.30 6.03
N SER A 103 15.21 8.23 5.80
CA SER A 103 15.13 9.44 6.62
C SER A 103 14.62 9.13 8.02
N LYS A 104 14.71 10.10 8.94
CA LYS A 104 14.18 9.97 10.29
C LYS A 104 12.65 10.05 10.28
N TRP A 105 11.99 8.91 10.19
CA TRP A 105 10.51 8.81 10.17
C TRP A 105 9.88 8.89 11.56
N ASP A 106 10.72 8.87 12.60
CA ASP A 106 10.38 9.04 14.00
C ASP A 106 10.42 10.50 14.47
N GLU A 107 10.73 11.46 13.60
CA GLU A 107 10.68 12.88 13.96
C GLU A 107 9.27 13.32 14.35
N ARG A 108 9.15 14.19 15.36
CA ARG A 108 7.87 14.75 15.83
C ARG A 108 7.04 15.41 14.72
N ARG A 109 7.69 15.95 13.69
CA ARG A 109 7.04 16.55 12.53
C ARG A 109 7.75 16.07 11.27
N LEU A 110 7.04 15.35 10.42
CA LEU A 110 7.58 14.96 9.13
C LEU A 110 7.77 16.18 8.23
N SER A 111 8.87 16.17 7.46
CA SER A 111 9.07 17.14 6.40
C SER A 111 8.05 16.96 5.27
N MET A 112 7.77 18.02 4.51
CA MET A 112 6.86 17.92 3.36
C MET A 112 7.35 16.91 2.30
N LYS A 113 8.66 16.68 2.22
CA LYS A 113 9.24 15.66 1.33
C LYS A 113 8.90 14.24 1.78
N GLN A 114 8.93 13.96 3.09
CA GLN A 114 8.51 12.69 3.67
C GLN A 114 7.01 12.48 3.50
N VAL A 115 6.19 13.48 3.81
CA VAL A 115 4.72 13.40 3.62
C VAL A 115 4.39 13.11 2.15
N ARG A 116 4.99 13.84 1.20
CA ARG A 116 4.78 13.62 -0.23
C ARG A 116 5.22 12.22 -0.65
N TYR A 117 6.37 11.76 -0.18
CA TYR A 117 6.86 10.41 -0.47
C TYR A 117 5.88 9.35 0.02
N ALA A 118 5.41 9.46 1.25
CA ALA A 118 4.47 8.51 1.83
C ALA A 118 3.14 8.49 1.06
N CYS A 119 2.60 9.67 0.72
CA CYS A 119 1.41 9.77 -0.12
C CYS A 119 1.60 9.10 -1.50
N ILE A 120 2.77 9.25 -2.12
CA ILE A 120 3.08 8.60 -3.41
C ILE A 120 3.13 7.08 -3.25
N ASP A 121 3.82 6.57 -2.23
CA ASP A 121 3.93 5.13 -1.98
C ASP A 121 2.55 4.48 -1.76
N ALA A 122 1.68 5.12 -0.98
CA ALA A 122 0.30 4.65 -0.81
C ALA A 122 -0.52 4.78 -2.11
N PHE A 123 -0.39 5.88 -2.85
CA PHE A 123 -1.15 6.11 -4.09
C PHE A 123 -0.77 5.13 -5.21
N VAL A 124 0.51 4.81 -5.38
CA VAL A 124 0.91 3.85 -6.43
C VAL A 124 0.55 2.42 -6.07
N SER A 125 0.63 2.05 -4.79
CA SER A 125 0.08 0.77 -4.31
C SER A 125 -1.41 0.66 -4.66
N TYR A 126 -2.13 1.78 -4.60
CA TYR A 126 -3.55 1.83 -4.96
C TYR A 126 -3.76 1.66 -6.45
N GLY A 127 -3.01 2.40 -7.25
CA GLY A 127 -3.06 2.30 -8.70
C GLY A 127 -2.80 0.88 -9.19
N ILE A 128 -1.74 0.24 -8.68
CA ILE A 128 -1.35 -1.13 -9.02
C ILE A 128 -2.47 -2.10 -8.66
N GLY A 129 -2.90 -2.12 -7.40
CA GLY A 129 -3.90 -3.08 -6.94
C GLY A 129 -5.23 -2.91 -7.66
N ARG A 130 -5.65 -1.67 -7.93
CA ARG A 130 -6.83 -1.39 -8.75
C ARG A 130 -6.70 -2.01 -10.14
N LEU A 131 -5.62 -1.75 -10.87
CA LEU A 131 -5.46 -2.24 -12.24
C LEU A 131 -5.40 -3.77 -12.31
N LEU A 132 -4.66 -4.40 -11.38
CA LEU A 132 -4.55 -5.86 -11.32
C LEU A 132 -5.90 -6.52 -10.98
N LEU A 133 -6.63 -5.97 -10.01
CA LEU A 133 -7.89 -6.58 -9.53
C LEU A 133 -9.10 -6.29 -10.43
N THR A 134 -9.05 -5.24 -11.26
CA THR A 134 -10.11 -4.93 -12.24
C THR A 134 -9.78 -5.41 -13.65
N GLY A 135 -8.64 -6.08 -13.87
CA GLY A 135 -8.22 -6.56 -15.18
C GLY A 135 -7.94 -5.45 -16.20
N GLN A 136 -7.61 -4.24 -15.73
CA GLN A 136 -7.33 -3.07 -16.59
C GLN A 136 -5.82 -2.84 -16.75
N CYS A 137 -5.00 -3.89 -16.64
CA CYS A 137 -3.58 -3.79 -16.98
C CYS A 137 -3.45 -3.34 -18.44
N ALA A 138 -2.46 -2.48 -18.73
CA ALA A 138 -2.20 -2.05 -20.10
C ALA A 138 -2.01 -3.29 -21.00
N GLU A 139 -2.98 -3.57 -21.86
CA GLU A 139 -3.04 -4.80 -22.64
C GLU A 139 -1.86 -4.89 -23.61
N GLY A 140 -1.11 -5.99 -23.49
CA GLY A 140 -0.81 -6.84 -24.64
C GLY A 140 -1.82 -7.99 -24.65
N ALA A 141 -2.79 -7.90 -25.58
CA ALA A 141 -3.74 -8.91 -26.08
C ALA A 141 -4.15 -10.15 -25.22
N ALA A 142 -5.48 -10.20 -24.94
CA ALA A 142 -6.42 -11.32 -25.13
C ALA A 142 -7.15 -11.92 -23.89
N ALA A 143 -8.48 -11.76 -23.95
CA ALA A 143 -9.58 -12.62 -23.50
C ALA A 143 -10.10 -12.58 -22.03
N SER A 144 -11.06 -11.68 -21.82
CA SER A 144 -12.42 -11.82 -21.25
C SER A 144 -12.75 -12.89 -20.19
N GLY A 145 -13.21 -12.40 -19.03
CA GLY A 145 -14.11 -13.06 -18.10
C GLY A 145 -14.61 -12.08 -17.04
N ALA A 146 -15.77 -11.46 -17.24
CA ALA A 146 -16.30 -10.43 -16.36
C ALA A 146 -16.76 -11.00 -15.01
N THR A 147 -15.96 -10.79 -13.98
CA THR A 147 -16.41 -10.87 -12.58
C THR A 147 -16.59 -9.44 -12.07
N THR A 148 -17.82 -9.04 -11.79
CA THR A 148 -18.13 -7.73 -11.20
C THR A 148 -17.65 -7.75 -9.74
N ILE A 149 -16.42 -7.28 -9.49
CA ILE A 149 -15.89 -7.10 -8.14
C ILE A 149 -16.16 -5.64 -7.73
N SER A 150 -16.88 -5.49 -6.62
CA SER A 150 -17.26 -4.24 -5.97
C SER A 150 -16.12 -3.21 -5.96
N SER A 151 -16.45 -1.98 -6.37
CA SER A 151 -15.55 -0.88 -6.71
C SER A 151 -14.88 -0.18 -5.52
N SER A 152 -14.53 -0.90 -4.45
CA SER A 152 -13.88 -0.30 -3.28
C SER A 152 -12.46 -0.84 -3.10
N PRO A 153 -11.42 -0.15 -3.62
CA PRO A 153 -10.04 -0.45 -3.28
C PRO A 153 -9.62 0.54 -2.18
N PHE A 154 -9.71 0.14 -0.92
CA PHE A 154 -8.93 0.85 0.09
C PHE A 154 -7.48 0.37 0.01
N VAL A 155 -6.51 1.25 0.26
CA VAL A 155 -5.09 0.93 0.09
C VAL A 155 -4.33 1.51 1.26
N ALA A 156 -3.45 0.70 1.83
CA ALA A 156 -2.56 1.11 2.90
C ALA A 156 -1.22 0.43 2.73
N SER A 157 -0.16 1.16 3.06
CA SER A 157 1.14 0.58 3.39
C SER A 157 1.50 1.10 4.79
N ALA A 158 2.24 0.34 5.58
CA ALA A 158 2.68 0.81 6.88
C ALA A 158 4.15 0.46 7.05
N VAL A 159 5.02 1.15 6.30
CA VAL A 159 6.47 0.91 6.40
C VAL A 159 6.97 1.33 7.77
N PRO A 160 7.59 0.42 8.52
CA PRO A 160 8.33 0.74 9.71
C PRO A 160 9.78 0.85 9.25
N VAL A 161 10.22 2.09 9.05
CA VAL A 161 11.64 2.36 8.82
C VAL A 161 12.32 2.25 10.18
N ALA A 162 13.30 1.34 10.25
CA ALA A 162 14.35 1.40 11.26
C ALA A 162 15.45 2.33 10.74
#